data_AF-A0A811NLS1-F1
#
_entry.id   AF-A0A811NLS1-F1
#
_cell.length_a   1.000
_cell.length_b   1.000
_cell.length_c   1.000
_cell.angle_alpha   90.00
_cell.angle_beta   90.00
_cell.angle_gamma   90.00
#
_symmetry.space_group_name_H-M   'P 1'
#
loop_
_entity.id
_entity.type
_entity.pdbx_description
1 polymer ?
#
loop_
_entity_poly.entity_id
_entity_poly.type
_entity_poly.pdbx_seq_one_letter_code
_entity_poly.pdbx_strand_id
1 'polypeptide(L)'
;MGRDKSRRLSGSGHFRQRLVLATLTSTAVTIVDIRSGDAAPGLRPHEVSLLRLLDKISDHHTIELNDTGMDLPPNEAEVPAGGDYRGKGP
;
A
#
# COMPACT_ATOMS: atom_id res chain seq x y z
N MET A 1 -25.66 -15.70 3.28
CA MET A 1 -25.14 -14.73 2.31
C MET A 1 -25.65 -13.35 2.68
N GLY A 2 -24.94 -12.65 3.57
CA GLY A 2 -25.28 -11.29 3.98
C GLY A 2 -24.65 -10.30 3.02
N ARG A 3 -25.43 -9.32 2.56
CA ARG A 3 -24.98 -8.25 1.64
C ARG A 3 -23.68 -7.63 2.16
N ASP A 4 -22.60 -7.72 1.38
CA ASP A 4 -21.29 -7.15 1.70
C ASP A 4 -21.36 -5.62 1.70
N LYS A 5 -21.84 -5.09 2.83
CA LYS A 5 -21.79 -3.65 3.10
C LYS A 5 -20.34 -3.31 3.44
N SER A 6 -19.56 -2.93 2.43
CA SER A 6 -18.23 -2.36 2.67
C SER A 6 -18.34 -1.09 3.52
N ARG A 7 -17.56 -1.03 4.60
CA ARG A 7 -17.44 0.12 5.50
C ARG A 7 -16.44 1.10 4.88
N ARG A 8 -16.94 2.24 4.37
CA ARG A 8 -16.08 3.33 3.89
C ARG A 8 -15.60 4.20 5.05
N LEU A 9 -14.29 4.40 5.13
CA LEU A 9 -13.57 5.17 6.15
C LEU A 9 -12.62 6.13 5.42
N SER A 10 -12.23 7.22 6.07
CA SER A 10 -11.32 8.22 5.50
C SER A 10 -10.16 8.55 6.44
N GLY A 11 -9.03 8.92 5.84
CA GLY A 11 -7.82 9.31 6.55
C GLY A 11 -6.97 8.14 7.05
N SER A 12 -5.77 8.47 7.54
CA SER A 12 -4.81 7.50 8.10
C SER A 12 -5.01 7.21 9.59
N GLY A 13 -5.91 7.93 10.27
CA GLY A 13 -6.15 7.78 11.71
C GLY A 13 -6.65 6.37 12.07
N HIS A 14 -5.97 5.72 13.01
CA HIS A 14 -6.27 4.35 13.48
C HIS A 14 -6.20 3.27 12.38
N PHE A 15 -5.39 3.45 11.34
CA PHE A 15 -5.26 2.52 10.21
C PHE A 15 -5.05 1.06 10.67
N ARG A 16 -4.13 0.83 11.62
CA ARG A 16 -3.83 -0.51 12.15
C ARG A 16 -5.04 -1.15 12.84
N GLN A 17 -5.69 -0.42 13.75
CA GLN A 17 -6.86 -0.93 14.48
C GLN A 17 -8.02 -1.23 13.52
N ARG A 18 -8.26 -0.38 12.52
CA ARG A 18 -9.32 -0.59 11.52
C ARG A 18 -9.09 -1.89 10.74
N LEU A 19 -7.86 -2.14 10.30
CA LEU A 19 -7.52 -3.37 9.58
C LEU A 19 -7.68 -4.61 10.46
N VAL A 20 -7.15 -4.58 11.69
CA VAL A 20 -7.29 -5.71 12.63
C VAL A 20 -8.76 -6.01 12.91
N LEU A 21 -9.58 -4.98 13.18
CA LEU A 21 -11.00 -5.17 13.40
C LEU A 21 -11.72 -5.69 12.15
N ALA A 22 -11.39 -5.17 10.97
CA ALA A 22 -11.97 -5.63 9.70
C ALA A 22 -11.69 -7.12 9.46
N THR A 23 -10.46 -7.57 9.76
CA THR A 23 -10.08 -8.99 9.71
C THR A 23 -10.87 -9.81 10.72
N LEU A 24 -10.91 -9.39 11.99
CA LEU A 24 -11.60 -10.14 13.06
C LEU A 24 -13.12 -10.21 12.86
N THR A 25 -13.74 -9.17 12.31
CA THR A 25 -15.19 -9.11 12.07
C THR A 25 -15.56 -9.56 10.66
N SER A 26 -14.60 -10.01 9.85
CA SER A 26 -14.80 -10.38 8.44
C SER A 26 -15.61 -9.33 7.67
N THR A 27 -15.34 -8.04 7.93
CA THR A 27 -16.09 -6.92 7.35
C THR A 27 -15.23 -6.21 6.31
N ALA A 28 -15.71 -6.13 5.08
CA ALA A 28 -15.05 -5.36 4.03
C ALA A 28 -14.92 -3.88 4.44
N VAL A 29 -13.74 -3.30 4.26
CA VAL A 29 -13.46 -1.88 4.55
C VAL A 29 -12.81 -1.21 3.34
N THR A 30 -13.16 0.04 3.09
CA THR A 30 -12.52 0.88 2.08
C THR A 30 -12.00 2.13 2.78
N ILE A 31 -10.68 2.34 2.80
CA ILE A 31 -10.06 3.51 3.43
C ILE A 31 -9.59 4.45 2.33
N VAL A 32 -10.19 5.64 2.28
CA VAL A 32 -9.86 6.69 1.29
C VAL A 32 -9.13 7.86 1.96
N ASP A 33 -8.61 8.78 1.16
CA ASP A 33 -8.00 10.03 1.61
C ASP A 33 -6.86 9.86 2.63
N ILE A 34 -6.02 8.82 2.42
CA ILE A 34 -4.87 8.57 3.27
C ILE A 34 -3.81 9.64 3.00
N ARG A 35 -3.78 10.66 3.86
CA ARG A 35 -2.80 11.76 3.82
C ARG A 35 -2.80 12.55 2.51
N SER A 36 -3.96 12.73 1.86
CA SER A 36 -4.06 13.40 0.56
C SER A 36 -3.53 14.85 0.54
N GLY A 37 -3.43 15.51 1.69
CA GLY A 37 -2.90 16.89 1.81
C GLY A 37 -1.50 17.00 2.45
N ASP A 38 -0.81 15.87 2.66
CA ASP A 38 0.55 15.84 3.24
C ASP A 38 1.60 15.99 2.12
N ALA A 39 2.82 16.43 2.47
CA ALA A 39 3.94 16.51 1.54
C ALA A 39 4.35 15.13 0.98
N ALA A 40 4.00 14.07 1.70
CA ALA A 40 4.16 12.69 1.28
C ALA A 40 2.80 11.96 1.42
N PRO A 41 1.94 12.02 0.38
CA PRO A 41 0.63 11.41 0.41
C PRO A 41 0.69 9.88 0.36
N GLY A 42 -0.42 9.23 0.75
CA GLY A 42 -0.58 7.79 0.67
C GLY A 42 -0.09 7.01 1.90
N LEU A 43 0.17 5.71 1.67
CA LEU A 43 0.57 4.76 2.70
C LEU A 43 2.05 4.93 3.06
N ARG A 44 2.37 4.78 4.34
CA ARG A 44 3.76 4.71 4.81
C ARG A 44 4.29 3.28 4.67
N PRO A 45 5.63 3.09 4.62
CA PRO A 45 6.22 1.76 4.48
C PRO A 45 5.72 0.75 5.52
N HIS A 46 5.52 1.16 6.77
CA HIS A 46 5.03 0.29 7.84
C HIS A 46 3.56 -0.12 7.67
N GLU A 47 2.74 0.70 7.01
CA GLU A 47 1.34 0.37 6.69
C GLU A 47 1.28 -0.66 5.56
N VAL A 48 2.14 -0.52 4.55
CA VAL A 48 2.33 -1.52 3.49
C VAL A 48 2.82 -2.84 4.07
N SER A 49 3.80 -2.82 4.98
CA SER A 49 4.26 -4.03 5.68
C SER A 49 3.14 -4.71 6.46
N LEU A 50 2.25 -3.93 7.10
CA LEU A 50 1.09 -4.50 7.80
C LEU A 50 0.10 -5.15 6.84
N LEU A 51 -0.21 -4.50 5.70
CA LEU A 51 -1.09 -5.10 4.68
C LEU A 51 -0.52 -6.43 4.17
N ARG A 52 0.79 -6.47 3.88
CA ARG A 52 1.49 -7.71 3.48
C ARG A 52 1.48 -8.78 4.57
N LEU A 53 1.56 -8.40 5.83
CA LEU A 53 1.45 -9.34 6.95
C LEU A 53 0.04 -9.94 7.01
N LEU A 54 -0.98 -9.09 6.92
CA LEU A 54 -2.40 -9.51 6.96
C LEU A 54 -2.74 -10.46 5.80
N ASP A 55 -2.26 -10.15 4.61
CA ASP A 55 -2.38 -11.01 3.42
C ASP A 55 -1.75 -12.40 3.64
N LYS A 56 -0.57 -12.47 4.26
CA LYS A 56 0.11 -13.75 4.55
C LYS A 56 -0.54 -14.59 5.63
N ILE A 57 -1.18 -13.96 6.63
CA ILE A 57 -1.76 -14.68 7.77
C ILE A 57 -3.26 -14.97 7.58
N SER A 58 -3.86 -14.46 6.50
CA SER A 58 -5.31 -14.54 6.29
C SER A 58 -5.61 -15.05 4.89
N ASP A 59 -6.09 -16.29 4.78
CA ASP A 59 -6.24 -17.01 3.50
C ASP A 59 -7.27 -16.41 2.52
N HIS A 60 -8.11 -15.45 2.94
CA HIS A 60 -9.28 -15.00 2.16
C HIS A 60 -9.47 -13.46 2.14
N HIS A 61 -8.40 -12.66 2.22
CA HIS A 61 -8.52 -11.20 2.07
C HIS A 61 -7.98 -10.71 0.73
N THR A 62 -8.83 -10.07 -0.07
CA THR A 62 -8.38 -9.30 -1.23
C THR A 62 -8.04 -7.88 -0.79
N ILE A 63 -6.78 -7.48 -0.96
CA ILE A 63 -6.33 -6.12 -0.70
C ILE A 63 -6.10 -5.41 -2.02
N GLU A 64 -6.96 -4.45 -2.36
CA GLU A 64 -6.81 -3.60 -3.53
C GLU A 64 -6.19 -2.25 -3.11
N LEU A 65 -5.07 -1.88 -3.73
CA LEU A 65 -4.45 -0.57 -3.57
C LEU A 65 -4.71 0.22 -4.85
N ASN A 66 -5.32 1.40 -4.73
CA ASN A 66 -5.40 2.35 -5.84
C ASN A 66 -4.05 3.07 -6.00
N ASP A 67 -3.71 3.45 -7.24
CA ASP A 67 -2.41 3.92 -7.75
C ASP A 67 -1.77 5.13 -7.04
N THR A 68 -2.36 5.67 -5.97
CA THR A 68 -1.69 6.68 -5.13
C THR A 68 -0.75 6.05 -4.08
N GLY A 69 -0.62 4.71 -4.06
CA GLY A 69 0.09 3.96 -3.03
C GLY A 69 1.53 3.56 -3.35
N MET A 70 2.03 3.75 -4.58
CA MET A 70 3.40 3.40 -4.91
C MET A 70 3.89 4.13 -6.17
N ASP A 71 4.76 5.12 -5.99
CA ASP A 71 5.61 5.65 -7.06
C ASP A 71 6.98 6.07 -6.51
N LEU A 72 7.62 5.21 -5.70
CA LEU A 72 9.01 5.40 -5.29
C LEU A 72 9.74 4.07 -5.16
N PRO A 73 10.47 3.59 -6.18
CA PRO A 73 11.57 2.67 -5.90
C PRO A 73 12.59 3.39 -5.00
N PRO A 74 12.94 2.83 -3.83
CA PRO A 74 14.05 3.34 -3.05
C PRO A 74 15.33 2.93 -3.78
N ASN A 75 16.15 3.93 -4.12
CA ASN A 75 17.57 3.89 -4.53
C ASN A 75 17.84 4.46 -5.93
N GLU A 76 17.81 5.78 -6.05
CA GLU A 76 18.73 6.51 -6.95
C GLU A 76 19.47 7.56 -6.11
N ALA A 77 20.30 7.05 -5.20
CA ALA A 77 21.29 7.84 -4.48
C ALA A 77 22.66 7.20 -4.67
N GLU A 78 23.12 7.09 -5.92
CA GLU A 78 24.55 7.05 -6.22
C GLU A 78 24.79 7.29 -7.71
N VAL A 79 25.58 8.32 -8.01
CA VAL A 79 26.16 8.54 -9.33
C VAL A 79 27.55 7.90 -9.31
N PRO A 80 27.84 6.86 -10.10
CA PRO A 80 29.20 6.52 -10.46
C PRO A 80 29.49 6.94 -11.91
N ALA A 81 30.60 7.65 -12.03
CA ALA A 81 31.15 8.18 -13.26
C ALA A 81 31.59 7.10 -14.26
N GLY A 82 31.48 7.42 -15.55
CA GLY A 82 32.33 6.88 -16.62
C GLY A 82 31.96 5.50 -17.16
N GLY A 83 31.70 5.43 -18.48
CA GLY A 83 31.65 4.15 -19.20
C GLY A 83 31.05 4.27 -20.60
N ASP A 84 31.90 4.20 -21.61
CA ASP A 84 31.61 4.26 -23.05
C ASP A 84 30.49 3.31 -23.52
N TYR A 85 29.52 3.84 -24.27
CA TYR A 85 28.63 3.03 -25.10
C TYR A 85 29.33 2.66 -26.42
N ARG A 86 30.24 1.68 -26.36
CA ARG A 86 30.74 0.98 -27.55
C ARG A 86 29.92 -0.30 -27.72
N GLY A 87 29.08 -0.31 -28.76
CA GLY A 87 27.97 -1.26 -28.89
C GLY A 87 28.34 -2.70 -29.26
N LYS A 88 27.29 -3.49 -29.51
CA LYS A 88 27.30 -4.64 -30.42
C LYS A 88 25.86 -5.04 -30.77
N GLY A 89 25.65 -5.36 -32.05
CA GLY A 89 24.46 -6.03 -32.57
C GLY A 89 24.28 -7.43 -31.99
N PRO A 90 23.34 -8.20 -32.53
CA PRO A 90 23.51 -8.79 -33.87
C PRO A 90 22.75 -8.11 -35.00
#